data_AF-T1DAK9-F1
#
_entry.id   AF-T1DAK9-F1
#
_cell.length_a   1.000
_cell.length_b   1.000
_cell.length_c   1.000
_cell.angle_alpha   90.00
_cell.angle_beta   90.00
_cell.angle_gamma   90.00
#
_symmetry.space_group_name_H-M   'P 1'
#
loop_
_entity.id
_entity.type
_entity.pdbx_description
1 polymer ?
#
loop_
_entity_poly.entity_id
_entity_poly.type
_entity_poly.pdbx_seq_one_letter_code
_entity_poly.pdbx_strand_id
1 'polypeptide(L)'
;AGLSWPRQSAVDFFRIRLHTIGELCIIPVGISMISKLSPKNYASTFMGFWYLVWAFSHYLAGQVAKLTALHPEEEAFNSMKYLKMYGDVFLYMTAILLVLSLLLLLLRPYLRPVLKRVE
;
A
#
# COMPACT_ATOMS: atom_id res chain seq x y z
N ALA A 1 -5.03 25.79 -15.30
CA ALA A 1 -4.37 25.38 -16.55
C ALA A 1 -4.66 23.90 -16.80
N GLY A 2 -5.53 23.61 -17.78
CA GLY A 2 -5.54 22.35 -18.55
C GLY A 2 -5.74 21.01 -17.82
N LEU A 3 -6.86 20.80 -17.14
CA LEU A 3 -7.32 19.45 -16.77
C LEU A 3 -8.06 18.79 -17.97
N SER A 4 -7.39 18.71 -19.12
CA SER A 4 -7.90 18.02 -20.30
C SER A 4 -7.53 16.54 -20.19
N TRP A 5 -8.30 15.76 -19.44
CA TRP A 5 -8.20 14.30 -19.51
C TRP A 5 -8.70 13.86 -20.90
N PRO A 6 -7.82 13.39 -21.80
CA PRO A 6 -8.28 12.84 -23.06
C PRO A 6 -8.96 11.50 -22.78
N ARG A 7 -10.04 11.27 -23.50
CA ARG A 7 -10.84 10.05 -23.54
C ARG A 7 -9.98 8.82 -23.86
N GLN A 8 -9.47 8.10 -22.84
CA GLN A 8 -8.81 6.78 -22.88
C GLN A 8 -8.64 6.37 -21.40
N SER A 9 -9.16 5.29 -20.80
CA SER A 9 -9.84 4.06 -21.20
C SER A 9 -10.73 3.60 -20.02
N ALA A 10 -11.81 2.83 -20.24
CA ALA A 10 -12.73 2.42 -19.15
C ALA A 10 -12.04 1.69 -17.98
N VAL A 11 -10.86 1.11 -18.25
CA VAL A 11 -10.03 0.41 -17.27
C VAL A 11 -9.41 1.36 -16.24
N ASP A 12 -9.04 2.60 -16.61
CA ASP A 12 -8.44 3.54 -15.65
C ASP A 12 -9.47 4.05 -14.63
N PHE A 13 -10.69 4.32 -15.09
CA PHE A 13 -11.80 4.64 -14.19
C PHE A 13 -12.11 3.48 -13.25
N PHE A 14 -12.05 2.23 -13.73
CA PHE A 14 -12.22 1.05 -12.88
C PHE A 14 -11.11 0.89 -11.85
N ARG A 15 -9.84 1.07 -12.24
CA ARG A 15 -8.67 1.00 -11.34
C ARG A 15 -8.79 1.99 -10.19
N ILE A 16 -9.09 3.26 -10.49
CA ILE A 16 -9.21 4.30 -9.47
C ILE A 16 -10.33 3.98 -8.47
N ARG A 17 -11.50 3.55 -8.96
CA ARG A 17 -12.63 3.18 -8.09
C ARG A 17 -12.28 2.01 -7.18
N LEU A 18 -11.69 0.95 -7.71
CA LEU A 18 -11.28 -0.19 -6.89
C LEU A 18 -10.25 0.20 -5.82
N HIS A 19 -9.29 1.06 -6.18
CA HIS A 19 -8.29 1.56 -5.25
C HIS A 19 -8.92 2.36 -4.11
N THR A 20 -9.76 3.33 -4.44
CA THR A 20 -10.44 4.18 -3.45
C THR A 20 -11.40 3.38 -2.55
N ILE A 21 -12.11 2.38 -3.09
CA ILE A 21 -12.96 1.48 -2.28
C ILE A 21 -12.09 0.70 -1.29
N GLY A 22 -10.94 0.19 -1.74
CA GLY A 22 -9.97 -0.50 -0.88
C GLY A 22 -9.46 0.39 0.25
N GLU A 23 -9.06 1.63 -0.06
CA GLU A 23 -8.61 2.61 0.93
C GLU A 23 -9.70 2.90 1.98
N LEU A 24 -10.93 3.11 1.53
CA LEU A 24 -12.06 3.43 2.40
C LEU A 24 -12.40 2.28 3.37
N CYS A 25 -12.16 1.02 2.98
CA CYS A 25 -12.39 -0.12 3.87
C CYS A 25 -11.27 -0.33 4.89
N ILE A 26 -10.02 -0.04 4.51
CA ILE A 26 -8.86 -0.38 5.34
C ILE A 26 -8.61 0.66 6.43
N ILE A 27 -8.70 1.95 6.10
CA ILE A 27 -8.37 3.04 7.02
C ILE A 27 -9.25 3.06 8.29
N PRO A 28 -10.60 3.00 8.23
CA PRO A 28 -11.44 3.03 9.43
C PRO A 28 -11.29 1.77 10.29
N VAL A 29 -11.03 0.62 9.66
CA VAL A 29 -10.79 -0.65 10.38
C VAL A 29 -9.45 -0.63 11.11
N GLY A 30 -8.39 -0.13 10.47
CA GLY A 30 -7.06 -0.03 11.08
C GLY A 30 -7.05 0.83 12.34
N ILE A 31 -7.60 2.05 12.26
CA ILE A 31 -7.65 2.99 13.40
C ILE A 31 -8.55 2.47 14.53
N SER A 32 -9.68 1.82 14.22
CA SER A 32 -10.55 1.23 15.22
C SER A 32 -9.86 0.11 16.00
N MET A 33 -9.10 -0.75 15.32
CA MET A 33 -8.47 -1.91 15.94
C MET A 33 -7.34 -1.51 16.90
N ILE A 34 -6.52 -0.51 16.53
CA ILE A 34 -5.44 0.01 17.39
C ILE A 34 -6.03 0.61 18.67
N SER A 35 -7.13 1.33 18.55
CA SER A 35 -7.79 1.97 19.70
C SER A 35 -8.44 0.95 20.65
N LYS A 36 -8.98 -0.16 20.12
CA LYS A 36 -9.60 -1.23 20.92
C LYS A 36 -8.57 -2.14 21.61
N LEU A 37 -7.45 -2.41 20.94
CA LEU A 37 -6.40 -3.29 21.49
C LEU A 37 -5.41 -2.56 22.41
N SER A 38 -5.41 -1.22 22.40
CA SER A 38 -4.51 -0.44 23.24
C SER A 38 -4.99 -0.39 24.70
N PRO A 39 -4.13 -0.71 25.68
CA PRO A 39 -4.42 -0.43 27.09
C PRO A 39 -4.64 1.07 27.31
N LYS A 40 -5.61 1.42 28.18
CA LYS A 40 -6.11 2.80 28.41
C LYS A 40 -4.99 3.81 28.74
N ASN A 41 -3.91 3.36 29.35
CA ASN A 41 -2.80 4.22 29.80
C ASN A 41 -1.75 4.49 28.72
N TYR A 42 -1.77 3.77 27.59
CA TYR A 42 -0.75 3.87 26.52
C TYR A 42 -1.35 4.19 25.14
N ALA A 43 -2.61 4.63 25.09
CA ALA A 43 -3.31 4.93 23.84
C ALA A 43 -2.57 5.92 22.93
N SER A 44 -1.94 6.96 23.51
CA SER A 44 -1.13 7.93 22.76
C SER A 44 0.16 7.32 22.18
N THR A 45 0.80 6.38 22.89
CA THR A 45 2.00 5.68 22.43
C THR A 45 1.69 4.74 21.27
N PHE A 46 0.58 3.98 21.33
CA PHE A 46 0.16 3.11 20.23
C PHE A 46 -0.23 3.90 18.98
N MET A 47 -0.84 5.08 19.14
CA MET A 47 -1.09 5.98 18.01
C MET A 47 0.22 6.54 17.42
N GLY A 48 1.19 6.88 18.26
CA GLY A 48 2.53 7.26 17.81
C GLY A 48 3.24 6.14 17.03
N PHE A 49 3.12 4.89 17.49
CA PHE A 49 3.66 3.72 16.79
C PHE A 49 3.00 3.51 15.42
N TRP A 50 1.68 3.69 15.33
CA TRP A 50 0.98 3.61 14.04
C TRP A 50 1.55 4.61 13.03
N TYR A 51 1.69 5.87 13.41
CA TYR A 51 2.26 6.88 12.52
C TYR A 51 3.74 6.63 12.20
N LEU A 52 4.51 6.07 13.13
CA LEU A 52 5.90 5.67 12.88
C LEU A 52 6.01 4.61 11.77
N VAL A 53 5.12 3.61 11.78
CA VAL A 53 5.07 2.58 10.73
C VAL A 53 4.74 3.21 9.37
N TRP A 54 3.82 4.18 9.32
CA TRP A 54 3.52 4.93 8.10
C TRP A 54 4.72 5.74 7.59
N ALA A 55 5.42 6.45 8.47
CA ALA A 55 6.61 7.20 8.10
C ALA A 55 7.70 6.28 7.53
N PHE A 56 7.91 5.12 8.15
CA PHE A 56 8.86 4.12 7.66
C PHE A 56 8.46 3.54 6.29
N SER A 57 7.16 3.27 6.08
CA SER A 57 6.64 2.83 4.78
C SER A 57 6.88 3.86 3.68
N HIS A 58 6.62 5.14 3.94
CA HIS A 58 6.89 6.22 2.98
C HIS A 58 8.38 6.39 2.69
N TYR A 59 9.24 6.23 3.70
CA TYR A 59 10.69 6.22 3.49
C TYR A 59 11.12 5.07 2.56
N LEU A 60 10.63 3.86 2.79
CA LEU A 60 10.91 2.71 1.93
C LEU A 60 10.37 2.92 0.50
N ALA A 61 9.15 3.45 0.36
CA ALA A 61 8.56 3.78 -0.94
C ALA A 61 9.43 4.80 -1.70
N GLY A 62 9.99 5.80 -1.00
CA GLY A 62 10.94 6.74 -1.59
C GLY A 62 12.23 6.09 -2.07
N GLN A 63 12.75 5.09 -1.36
CA GLN A 63 13.94 4.35 -1.80
C GLN A 63 13.66 3.48 -3.02
N VAL A 64 12.50 2.83 -3.07
CA VAL A 64 12.05 2.10 -4.26
C VAL A 64 11.89 3.04 -5.45
N ALA A 65 11.30 4.23 -5.24
CA ALA A 65 11.12 5.22 -6.29
C ALA A 65 12.45 5.70 -6.89
N LYS A 66 13.50 5.86 -6.08
CA LYS A 66 14.85 6.20 -6.56
C LYS A 66 15.48 5.11 -7.42
N LEU A 67 15.25 3.83 -7.09
CA LEU A 67 15.72 2.71 -7.92
C LEU A 67 15.04 2.68 -9.29
N THR A 68 13.83 3.25 -9.39
CA THR A 68 13.10 3.44 -10.64
C THR A 68 13.31 4.81 -11.30
N ALA A 69 14.03 5.72 -10.64
CA ALA A 69 14.29 7.06 -11.15
C ALA A 69 15.37 6.98 -12.22
N LEU A 70 14.99 7.30 -13.44
CA LEU A 70 15.84 7.24 -14.63
C LEU A 70 16.90 8.36 -14.55
N HIS A 71 18.16 8.02 -14.79
CA HIS A 71 19.18 9.01 -15.12
C HIS A 71 18.94 9.49 -16.55
N PRO A 72 18.66 10.79 -16.79
CA PRO A 72 18.12 11.29 -18.05
C PRO A 72 19.14 11.42 -19.19
N GLU A 73 20.38 10.98 -19.03
CA GLU A 73 21.47 11.40 -19.91
C GLU A 73 21.75 10.48 -21.10
N GLU A 74 21.44 9.19 -21.08
CA GLU A 74 21.79 8.32 -22.22
C GLU A 74 20.71 7.28 -22.54
N GLU A 75 20.35 7.24 -23.82
CA GLU A 75 19.44 6.34 -24.54
C GLU A 75 18.05 6.89 -24.85
N ALA A 76 17.91 7.24 -26.13
CA ALA A 76 16.70 7.60 -26.83
C ALA A 76 15.45 6.82 -26.37
N PHE A 77 14.32 7.55 -26.31
CA PHE A 77 12.94 7.13 -26.06
C PHE A 77 12.54 5.75 -26.62
N ASN A 78 13.03 4.67 -26.01
CA ASN A 78 12.61 3.32 -26.35
C ASN A 78 11.42 2.98 -25.46
N SER A 79 10.21 3.37 -25.92
CA SER A 79 8.92 3.17 -25.24
C SER A 79 8.75 1.76 -24.64
N MET A 80 9.30 0.75 -25.32
CA MET A 80 9.29 -0.66 -24.91
C MET A 80 10.10 -0.94 -23.63
N LYS A 81 11.24 -0.28 -23.43
CA LYS A 81 12.11 -0.46 -22.24
C LYS A 81 11.40 0.09 -20.99
N TYR A 82 10.72 1.23 -21.11
CA TYR A 82 9.92 1.82 -20.04
C TYR A 82 8.74 0.93 -19.67
N LEU A 83 7.98 0.44 -20.66
CA LEU A 83 6.83 -0.42 -20.40
C LEU A 83 7.23 -1.68 -19.63
N LYS A 84 8.35 -2.30 -20.00
CA LYS A 84 8.86 -3.50 -19.33
C LYS A 84 9.35 -3.21 -17.91
N MET A 85 10.12 -2.13 -17.72
CA MET A 85 10.62 -1.74 -16.40
C MET A 85 9.49 -1.44 -15.41
N TYR A 86 8.47 -0.67 -15.82
CA TYR A 86 7.30 -0.43 -14.97
C TYR A 86 6.50 -1.72 -14.74
N GLY A 87 6.31 -2.53 -15.79
CA GLY A 87 5.62 -3.81 -15.70
C GLY A 87 6.24 -4.75 -14.65
N ASP A 88 7.57 -4.88 -14.66
CA ASP A 88 8.30 -5.73 -13.73
C ASP A 88 8.13 -5.22 -12.28
N VAL A 89 8.26 -3.90 -12.05
CA VAL A 89 8.08 -3.31 -10.71
C VAL A 89 6.66 -3.54 -10.18
N PHE A 90 5.64 -3.33 -11.01
CA PHE A 90 4.24 -3.59 -10.61
C PHE A 90 4.00 -5.07 -10.30
N LEU A 91 4.61 -5.99 -11.05
CA LEU A 91 4.53 -7.42 -10.78
C LEU A 91 5.19 -7.78 -9.45
N TYR A 92 6.40 -7.27 -9.18
CA TYR A 92 7.07 -7.52 -7.89
C TYR A 92 6.26 -7.00 -6.70
N MET A 93 5.69 -5.79 -6.79
CA MET A 93 4.85 -5.22 -5.73
C MET A 93 3.59 -6.06 -5.49
N THR A 94 2.94 -6.50 -6.57
CA THR A 94 1.74 -7.35 -6.48
C THR A 94 2.06 -8.72 -5.89
N ALA A 95 3.20 -9.32 -6.26
CA ALA A 95 3.64 -10.61 -5.74
C ALA A 95 3.91 -10.53 -4.22
N ILE A 96 4.61 -9.49 -3.76
CA ILE A 96 4.86 -9.28 -2.32
C ILE A 96 3.55 -9.10 -1.55
N LEU A 97 2.62 -8.28 -2.07
CA LEU A 97 1.30 -8.06 -1.45
C LEU A 97 0.47 -9.35 -1.38
N LEU A 98 0.49 -10.18 -2.42
CA LEU A 98 -0.21 -11.46 -2.43
C LEU A 98 0.37 -12.44 -1.41
N VAL A 99 1.69 -12.54 -1.32
CA VAL A 99 2.36 -13.41 -0.33
C VAL A 99 2.00 -12.97 1.08
N LEU A 100 2.05 -11.66 1.38
CA LEU A 100 1.68 -11.13 2.68
C LEU A 100 0.19 -11.33 3.00
N SER A 101 -0.69 -11.16 2.01
CA SER A 101 -2.13 -11.41 2.16
C SER A 101 -2.41 -12.88 2.48
N LEU A 102 -1.77 -13.81 1.76
CA LEU A 102 -1.90 -15.23 2.00
C LEU A 102 -1.37 -15.63 3.38
N LEU A 103 -0.22 -15.07 3.79
CA LEU A 103 0.36 -15.28 5.12
C LEU A 103 -0.61 -14.84 6.23
N LEU A 104 -1.23 -13.65 6.11
CA LEU A 104 -2.20 -13.17 7.09
C LEU A 104 -3.46 -14.06 7.14
N LEU A 105 -3.92 -14.58 6.00
CA LEU A 105 -5.03 -15.53 5.97
C LEU A 105 -4.70 -16.86 6.67
N LEU A 106 -3.45 -17.33 6.55
CA LEU A 106 -2.96 -18.51 7.26
C LEU A 106 -2.78 -18.28 8.77
N LEU A 107 -2.41 -17.06 9.18
CA LEU A 107 -2.29 -16.68 10.59
C LEU A 107 -3.64 -16.38 11.25
N ARG A 108 -4.68 -16.08 10.48
CA ARG A 108 -6.05 -15.82 10.96
C ARG A 108 -6.57 -16.84 11.99
N PRO A 109 -6.50 -18.17 11.79
CA PRO A 109 -6.95 -19.15 12.79
C PRO A 109 -6.23 -19.01 14.13
N TYR A 110 -4.96 -18.60 14.14
CA TYR A 110 -4.15 -18.45 15.35
C TYR A 110 -4.42 -17.11 16.07
N LEU A 111 -4.68 -16.04 15.35
CA LEU A 111 -4.92 -14.70 15.91
C LEU A 111 -6.33 -14.55 16.52
N ARG A 112 -7.33 -15.24 15.97
CA ARG A 112 -8.73 -15.20 16.44
C ARG A 112 -8.94 -15.55 17.93
N PRO A 113 -8.38 -16.64 18.47
CA PRO A 113 -8.56 -16.97 19.88
C PRO A 113 -7.85 -15.97 20.82
N VAL A 114 -6.74 -15.37 20.38
CA VAL A 114 -6.02 -14.36 21.16
C VAL A 114 -6.82 -13.07 21.25
N LEU A 115 -7.45 -12.64 20.14
CA LEU A 115 -8.27 -11.43 20.12
C LEU A 115 -9.51 -11.55 21.04
N LYS A 116 -10.16 -12.72 21.07
CA LYS A 116 -11.32 -12.99 21.95
C LYS A 116 -10.99 -13.02 23.44
N ARG A 117 -9.70 -13.09 23.83
CA ARG A 117 -9.28 -13.09 25.23
C ARG A 117 -9.10 -11.67 25.78
N VAL A 118 -9.07 -10.67 24.90
CA VAL A 118 -8.85 -9.25 25.24
C VAL A 118 -10.16 -8.46 25.33
N GLU A 119 -11.24 -8.94 24.68
CA GLU A 119 -12.63 -8.50 24.90
C GLU A 119 -13.22 -9.13 26.18
#